data_AF-A0A6P6GC96-F1
#
_entry.id   AF-A0A6P6GC96-F1
#
_cell.length_a   1.000
_cell.length_b   1.000
_cell.length_c   1.000
_cell.angle_alpha   90.00
_cell.angle_beta   90.00
_cell.angle_gamma   90.00
#
_symmetry.space_group_name_H-M   'P 1'
#
loop_
_entity.id
_entity.type
_entity.pdbx_description
1 polymer ?
#
loop_
_entity_poly.entity_id
_entity_poly.type
_entity_poly.pdbx_seq_one_letter_code
_entity_poly.pdbx_strand_id
1 'polypeptide(L)'
;MVVPEVNKKLLEELEGMGFPTARATRALHYSGNSSLEAAVNWVVEHENDTDIDEMPMVPASTKVEASKPSLTPEEVKAKQKELR
;
A
#
# COMPACT_ATOMS: atom_id res chain seq x y z
N MET A 1 6.40 -9.82 15.65
CA MET A 1 5.71 -9.05 14.59
C MET A 1 4.27 -9.56 14.51
N VAL A 2 3.31 -8.69 14.22
CA VAL A 2 1.89 -9.02 14.07
C VAL A 2 1.43 -8.65 12.68
N VAL A 3 0.37 -9.30 12.20
CA VAL A 3 -0.30 -8.91 10.96
C VAL A 3 -0.97 -7.56 11.20
N PRO A 4 -0.79 -6.56 10.32
CA PRO A 4 -1.43 -5.26 10.48
C PRO A 4 -2.95 -5.40 10.39
N GLU A 5 -3.66 -4.72 11.28
CA GLU A 5 -5.12 -4.64 11.21
C GLU A 5 -5.52 -3.70 10.06
N VAL A 6 -6.25 -4.24 9.09
CA VAL A 6 -6.77 -3.51 7.92
C VAL A 6 -8.30 -3.53 7.89
N ASN A 7 -8.89 -2.70 7.03
CA ASN A 7 -10.34 -2.65 6.88
C ASN A 7 -10.84 -3.94 6.24
N LYS A 8 -11.56 -4.74 7.03
CA LYS A 8 -12.09 -6.05 6.61
C LYS A 8 -12.95 -5.95 5.34
N LYS A 9 -13.76 -4.90 5.21
CA LYS A 9 -14.59 -4.72 4.01
C LYS A 9 -13.74 -4.55 2.77
N LEU A 10 -12.68 -3.74 2.82
CA LEU A 10 -11.79 -3.56 1.67
C LEU A 10 -10.95 -4.81 1.40
N LEU A 11 -10.59 -5.55 2.45
CA LEU A 11 -9.90 -6.83 2.35
C LEU A 11 -10.76 -7.85 1.58
N GLU A 12 -12.02 -8.00 1.98
CA GLU A 12 -12.98 -8.91 1.33
C GLU A 12 -13.20 -8.55 -0.15
N GLU A 13 -13.25 -7.26 -0.50
CA GLU A 13 -13.38 -6.83 -1.89
C GLU A 13 -12.14 -7.22 -2.72
N LEU A 14 -10.93 -7.01 -2.17
CA LEU A 14 -9.68 -7.43 -2.84
C LEU A 14 -9.59 -8.95 -2.97
N GLU A 15 -9.99 -9.69 -1.95
CA GLU A 15 -10.09 -11.16 -1.98
C GLU A 15 -11.10 -11.62 -3.03
N GLY A 16 -12.25 -10.93 -3.15
CA GLY A 16 -13.26 -11.16 -4.19
C GLY A 16 -12.76 -10.87 -5.61
N MET A 17 -11.78 -9.97 -5.77
CA MET A 17 -11.09 -9.73 -7.05
C MET A 17 -10.07 -10.83 -7.38
N GLY A 18 -9.74 -11.71 -6.43
CA GLY A 18 -8.76 -12.78 -6.58
C GLY A 18 -7.37 -12.45 -6.03
N PHE A 19 -7.21 -11.36 -5.28
CA PHE A 19 -5.96 -11.08 -4.59
C PHE A 19 -5.85 -11.92 -3.31
N PRO A 20 -4.68 -12.53 -3.02
CA PRO A 20 -4.51 -13.25 -1.77
C PRO A 20 -4.55 -12.32 -0.57
N THR A 21 -5.02 -12.82 0.58
CA THR A 21 -5.16 -12.07 1.83
C THR A 21 -3.88 -11.33 2.23
N ALA A 22 -2.71 -11.95 2.00
CA ALA A 22 -1.40 -11.35 2.26
C ALA A 22 -1.17 -10.08 1.43
N ARG A 23 -1.31 -10.16 0.10
CA ARG A 23 -1.23 -9.03 -0.83
C ARG A 23 -2.26 -7.95 -0.51
N ALA A 24 -3.50 -8.35 -0.26
CA ALA A 24 -4.58 -7.43 0.06
C ALA A 24 -4.33 -6.68 1.37
N THR A 25 -3.90 -7.39 2.42
CA THR A 25 -3.52 -6.80 3.71
C THR A 25 -2.36 -5.83 3.56
N ARG A 26 -1.36 -6.20 2.76
CA ARG A 26 -0.19 -5.38 2.49
C ARG A 26 -0.57 -4.09 1.77
N ALA A 27 -1.30 -4.22 0.68
CA ALA A 27 -1.79 -3.09 -0.09
C ALA A 27 -2.62 -2.14 0.76
N LEU A 28 -3.54 -2.67 1.57
CA LEU A 28 -4.34 -1.85 2.48
C LEU A 28 -3.47 -1.17 3.54
N HIS A 29 -2.48 -1.87 4.10
CA HIS A 29 -1.59 -1.29 5.09
C HIS A 29 -0.76 -0.13 4.52
N TYR A 30 -0.07 -0.35 3.40
CA TYR A 30 0.84 0.65 2.82
C TYR A 30 0.12 1.77 2.05
N SER A 31 -1.08 1.49 1.53
CA SER A 31 -1.93 2.52 0.92
C SER A 31 -2.64 3.41 1.96
N GLY A 32 -2.48 3.11 3.26
CA GLY A 32 -3.11 3.89 4.33
C GLY A 32 -4.57 3.55 4.58
N ASN A 33 -5.02 2.36 4.13
CA ASN A 33 -6.30 1.74 4.46
C ASN A 33 -7.52 2.64 4.21
N SER A 34 -7.40 3.54 3.23
CA SER A 34 -8.39 4.60 2.99
C SER A 34 -9.45 4.20 1.97
N SER A 35 -9.06 3.53 0.88
CA SER A 35 -9.96 3.16 -0.21
C SER A 35 -9.47 1.91 -0.95
N LEU A 36 -10.39 1.19 -1.63
CA LEU A 36 -10.06 0.06 -2.48
C LEU A 36 -9.13 0.46 -3.63
N GLU A 37 -9.46 1.52 -4.36
CA GLU A 37 -8.64 2.05 -5.48
C GLU A 37 -7.21 2.35 -5.04
N ALA A 38 -7.03 2.95 -3.86
CA ALA A 38 -5.72 3.26 -3.34
C ALA A 38 -4.92 1.98 -3.07
N ALA A 39 -5.56 0.93 -2.55
CA ALA A 39 -4.91 -0.36 -2.34
C ALA A 39 -4.56 -1.04 -3.66
N VAL A 40 -5.46 -1.02 -4.65
CA VAL A 40 -5.20 -1.55 -5.99
C VAL A 40 -4.05 -0.80 -6.66
N ASN A 41 -3.99 0.53 -6.56
CA ASN A 41 -2.86 1.30 -7.07
C ASN A 41 -1.54 0.83 -6.46
N TRP A 42 -1.52 0.62 -5.14
CA TRP A 42 -0.33 0.09 -4.47
C TRP A 42 0.05 -1.31 -4.97
N VAL A 43 -0.93 -2.20 -5.17
CA VAL A 43 -0.70 -3.54 -5.74
C VAL A 43 -0.04 -3.43 -7.10
N VAL A 44 -0.55 -2.59 -8.00
CA VAL A 44 -0.01 -2.41 -9.36
C VAL A 44 1.41 -1.85 -9.33
N GLU A 45 1.70 -0.91 -8.43
CA GLU A 45 3.05 -0.36 -8.26
C GLU A 45 4.07 -1.42 -7.79
N HIS A 46 3.61 -2.46 -7.09
CA HIS A 46 4.45 -3.48 -6.46
C HIS A 46 4.19 -4.90 -7.02
N GLU A 47 3.42 -5.05 -8.10
CA GLU A 47 2.98 -6.38 -8.57
C GLU A 47 4.12 -7.27 -9.05
N ASN A 48 5.27 -6.65 -9.34
CA ASN A 48 6.49 -7.30 -9.77
C ASN A 48 7.39 -7.74 -8.60
N ASP A 49 7.08 -7.33 -7.37
CA ASP A 49 7.80 -7.77 -6.18
C ASP A 49 7.50 -9.24 -5.89
N THR A 50 8.56 -10.04 -5.77
CA THR A 50 8.44 -11.47 -5.43
C THR A 50 7.89 -11.71 -4.03
N ASP A 51 7.97 -10.71 -3.17
CA ASP A 51 7.47 -10.75 -1.80
C ASP A 51 6.01 -10.29 -1.69
N ILE A 52 5.38 -9.76 -2.75
CA ILE A 52 4.06 -9.10 -2.64
C ILE A 52 2.96 -10.00 -2.03
N ASP A 53 3.04 -11.31 -2.29
CA ASP A 53 2.12 -12.32 -1.76
C ASP A 53 2.50 -12.86 -0.38
N GLU A 54 3.59 -12.38 0.21
CA GLU A 54 4.00 -12.69 1.58
C GLU A 54 3.24 -11.81 2.59
N MET A 55 2.90 -12.41 3.73
CA MET A 55 2.12 -11.73 4.76
C MET A 55 2.96 -10.63 5.43
N PRO A 56 2.53 -9.35 5.40
CA PRO A 56 3.31 -8.27 6.00
C PRO A 56 3.35 -8.45 7.52
N MET A 57 4.57 -8.48 8.07
CA MET A 57 4.82 -8.63 9.50
C MET A 57 5.29 -7.29 10.07
N VAL A 58 4.44 -6.58 10.84
CA VAL A 58 4.80 -5.29 11.44
C VAL A 58 5.14 -5.43 12.93
N PRO A 59 6.06 -4.63 13.48
CA PRO A 59 6.31 -4.63 14.92
C PRO A 59 5.05 -4.16 15.68
N ALA A 60 4.64 -4.90 16.72
CA ALA A 60 3.39 -4.69 17.47
C ALA A 60 3.28 -3.32 18.18
N SER A 61 4.36 -2.52 18.18
CA SER A 61 4.44 -1.21 18.85
C SER A 61 4.44 -0.04 17.88
N THR A 62 4.41 -0.30 16.56
CA THR A 62 4.23 0.73 15.56
C THR A 62 2.79 0.71 15.11
N LYS A 63 1.95 1.47 15.80
CA LYS A 63 0.80 2.10 15.16
C LYS A 63 1.39 3.00 14.08
N VAL A 64 1.67 2.42 12.91
CA VAL A 64 2.15 3.17 11.74
C VAL A 64 0.97 4.01 11.30
N GLU A 65 0.87 5.16 11.95
CA GLU A 65 0.60 6.43 11.32
C GLU A 65 0.84 6.30 9.81
N ALA A 66 -0.24 6.43 9.05
CA ALA A 66 -0.33 6.44 7.59
C ALA A 66 0.62 7.50 6.99
N SER A 67 1.91 7.25 7.13
CA SER A 67 2.98 8.03 6.55
C SER A 67 3.03 7.62 5.10
N LYS A 68 2.17 8.33 4.36
CA LYS A 68 2.33 8.86 3.01
C LYS A 68 3.03 7.89 2.04
N PRO A 69 2.41 7.62 0.86
CA PRO A 69 3.19 7.03 -0.23
C PRO A 69 4.44 7.88 -0.37
N SER A 70 5.60 7.23 -0.27
CA SER A 70 6.88 7.84 -0.57
C SER A 70 6.95 8.08 -2.08
N LEU A 71 6.05 8.91 -2.61
CA LEU A 71 6.41 9.81 -3.67
C LEU A 71 7.22 10.89 -2.97
N THR A 72 8.54 10.71 -3.01
CA THR A 72 9.48 11.76 -2.66
C THR A 72 8.99 13.07 -3.29
N PRO A 73 8.83 14.17 -2.54
CA PRO A 73 8.49 15.48 -3.11
C PRO A 73 9.58 16.05 -4.06
N GLU A 74 10.57 15.24 -4.45
CA GLU A 74 11.65 15.60 -5.35
C GLU A 74 11.27 15.56 -6.84
N GLU A 75 10.24 14.80 -7.27
CA GLU A 75 9.86 14.75 -8.70
C GLU A 75 8.87 15.84 -9.14
N VAL A 76 8.04 16.39 -8.24
CA VAL A 76 7.08 17.46 -8.61
C VAL A 76 7.80 18.79 -8.90
N LYS A 77 9.05 18.94 -8.46
CA LYS A 77 9.83 20.19 -8.60
C LYS A 77 10.68 20.26 -9.88
N ALA A 78 10.92 19.14 -10.58
CA ALA A 78 11.83 19.11 -11.72
C ALA A 78 11.24 19.73 -13.01
N LYS A 79 9.92 19.89 -13.12
CA LYS A 79 9.28 20.32 -14.39
C LYS A 79 8.90 21.80 -14.46
N GLN A 80 9.22 22.59 -13.42
CA GLN A 80 8.91 24.04 -13.37
C GLN A 80 10.15 24.93 -13.61
N LYS A 81 11.31 24.34 -13.94
CA LYS A 81 12.58 25.06 -14.14
C LYS A 81 13.14 24.98 -15.58
N GLU A 82 12.52 24.20 -16.44
CA GLU A 82 12.81 24.14 -17.87
C GLU A 82 11.52 24.60 -18.57
N LEU A 83 11.26 25.89 -18.76
CA LEU A 83 11.94 26.69 -19.77
C LEU A 83 11.54 28.14 -19.50
N ARG A 84 12.50 28.91 -19.02
CA ARG A 84 12.50 30.36 -19.02
C ARG A 84 13.27 30.82 -20.25
#